data_AF-A0A925LRS0-F1
#
_entry.id   AF-A0A925LRS0-F1
#
_cell.length_a   1.000
_cell.length_b   1.000
_cell.length_c   1.000
_cell.angle_alpha   90.00
_cell.angle_beta   90.00
_cell.angle_gamma   90.00
#
_symmetry.space_group_name_H-M   'P 1'
#
loop_
_entity.id
_entity.type
_entity.pdbx_description
1 polymer ?
#
loop_
_entity_poly.entity_id
_entity_poly.type
_entity_poly.pdbx_seq_one_letter_code
_entity_poly.pdbx_strand_id
1 'polypeptide(L)'
;ISTTVANLQLQYHQGKNYYNSFGGQEYWYRSQTNNSWYFVRPSGNLVKWDGQPRSLTGQTIESLDARVWHKPSTLISDSAAAEPWLNGFTFELVNSVGTVVATSTSRDIDRNGDSIIQEETERGWYQFENVGPGKFSIREVAVSGWVQSASATSPLANTAYSLDSSLGLKFTGNYHENYGGRGERWMGATGAQWYYVTPIGELFHWNGAAASSSVLVQGTLVASLGASYYNDPTLIWAAVNPAVNVTAGTVVSGGDFGNYQPAVISGRKWHDLNPDGVRNKFVYDPSMPILLDPTYTPIAGSGDGPRYLIWVRDAATGNFTQVTYVLNPTTRVTRYTTPNSSSSGTTLIGSTPGIVGTDPDAVSAYLFADEPWLNGWTFELLNERGFVVATTVSNDLDLNQNQTIEPEQERGWYLFDGLLPGKYTVREVQQQGWIQVSPAPVNLQPTLASLQTQYGFKPATNDSYNYGALKERWLQSRTNVWFYITPNGGLYQWNKSSGGSNGPAQGTKVAQLSGSVYLNPNLLYSPSNSTVTVVSGSVVNDRYFGNHNLLDGVFSSIAGLIQ
;
A
#
# COMPACT_ATOMS: atom_id res chain seq x y z
N ILE A 1 -24.84 15.78 8.00
CA ILE A 1 -24.97 17.23 8.33
C ILE A 1 -26.39 17.66 8.03
N SER A 2 -26.98 18.58 8.80
CA SER A 2 -28.33 19.09 8.50
C SER A 2 -28.36 19.88 7.19
N THR A 3 -29.56 20.07 6.63
CA THR A 3 -29.79 20.97 5.49
C THR A 3 -29.32 22.40 5.78
N THR A 4 -29.43 22.86 7.03
CA THR A 4 -28.95 24.18 7.47
C THR A 4 -27.44 24.32 7.27
N VAL A 5 -26.68 23.31 7.67
CA VAL A 5 -25.21 23.30 7.55
C VAL A 5 -24.78 23.08 6.10
N ALA A 6 -25.46 22.20 5.36
CA ALA A 6 -25.17 21.96 3.94
C ALA A 6 -25.34 23.25 3.11
N ASN A 7 -26.38 24.05 3.39
CA ASN A 7 -26.64 25.33 2.72
C ASN A 7 -25.57 26.41 3.00
N LEU A 8 -24.71 26.23 4.00
CA LEU A 8 -23.59 27.13 4.23
C LEU A 8 -22.47 26.92 3.22
N GLN A 9 -22.39 25.75 2.56
CA GLN A 9 -21.33 25.37 1.63
C GLN A 9 -19.95 25.75 2.18
N LEU A 10 -19.63 25.18 3.35
CA LEU A 10 -18.39 25.49 4.05
C LEU A 10 -17.20 24.93 3.29
N GLN A 11 -16.09 25.67 3.29
CA GLN A 11 -14.82 25.28 2.69
C GLN A 11 -13.65 25.74 3.56
N TYR A 12 -12.50 25.11 3.38
CA TYR A 12 -11.24 25.64 3.91
C TYR A 12 -10.85 26.93 3.16
N HIS A 13 -10.41 27.95 3.92
CA HIS A 13 -9.99 29.19 3.30
C HIS A 13 -8.67 29.00 2.56
N GLN A 14 -8.67 29.24 1.24
CA GLN A 14 -7.52 29.00 0.36
C GLN A 14 -7.01 27.54 0.42
N GLY A 15 -7.92 26.58 0.67
CA GLY A 15 -7.58 25.16 0.83
C GLY A 15 -6.79 24.83 2.10
N LYS A 16 -6.58 25.80 3.01
CA LYS A 16 -5.86 25.59 4.27
C LYS A 16 -6.83 25.37 5.41
N ASN A 17 -6.60 24.29 6.15
CA ASN A 17 -7.27 24.04 7.40
C ASN A 17 -6.60 24.85 8.52
N TYR A 18 -7.29 25.86 9.04
CA TYR A 18 -6.81 26.67 10.16
C TYR A 18 -7.33 26.07 11.47
N TYR A 19 -6.41 25.52 12.26
CA TYR A 19 -6.68 24.93 13.56
C TYR A 19 -6.14 25.80 14.69
N ASN A 20 -6.92 25.94 15.76
CA ASN A 20 -6.54 26.56 17.02
C ASN A 20 -6.00 28.00 16.88
N SER A 21 -6.51 28.76 15.91
CA SER A 21 -6.06 30.12 15.64
C SER A 21 -6.20 31.04 16.85
N PHE A 22 -7.24 30.84 17.68
CA PHE A 22 -7.55 31.66 18.85
C PHE A 22 -7.43 30.90 20.18
N GLY A 23 -6.79 29.73 20.20
CA GLY A 23 -6.42 29.03 21.45
C GLY A 23 -7.52 28.19 22.09
N GLY A 24 -8.70 28.07 21.48
CA GLY A 24 -9.80 27.23 21.96
C GLY A 24 -9.92 25.90 21.23
N GLN A 25 -8.85 25.49 20.55
CA GLN A 25 -8.73 24.26 19.78
C GLN A 25 -9.75 24.17 18.64
N GLU A 26 -10.18 25.27 18.04
CA GLU A 26 -11.23 25.29 17.03
C GLU A 26 -10.72 25.02 15.60
N TYR A 27 -11.58 24.50 14.70
CA TYR A 27 -11.31 24.47 13.26
C TYR A 27 -12.13 25.53 12.53
N TRP A 28 -11.52 26.23 11.58
CA TRP A 28 -12.13 27.34 10.85
C TRP A 28 -12.56 26.99 9.42
N TYR A 29 -13.70 27.55 9.02
CA TYR A 29 -14.30 27.41 7.71
C TYR A 29 -14.78 28.76 7.19
N ARG A 30 -14.85 28.86 5.87
CA ARG A 30 -15.44 30.00 5.17
C ARG A 30 -16.65 29.51 4.38
N SER A 31 -17.80 30.17 4.53
CA SER A 31 -19.00 29.86 3.74
C SER A 31 -18.85 30.40 2.31
N GLN A 32 -19.19 29.57 1.32
CA GLN A 32 -19.27 30.02 -0.08
C GLN A 32 -20.52 30.86 -0.35
N THR A 33 -21.61 30.65 0.40
CA THR A 33 -22.89 31.32 0.15
C THR A 33 -22.96 32.73 0.74
N ASN A 34 -22.35 32.98 1.89
CA ASN A 34 -22.46 34.27 2.58
C ASN A 34 -21.10 34.89 2.97
N ASN A 35 -19.99 34.26 2.58
CA ASN A 35 -18.63 34.74 2.82
C ASN A 35 -18.25 34.96 4.30
N SER A 36 -19.08 34.49 5.24
CA SER A 36 -18.85 34.60 6.68
C SER A 36 -17.91 33.50 7.17
N TRP A 37 -17.24 33.76 8.29
CA TRP A 37 -16.41 32.78 8.97
C TRP A 37 -17.23 31.96 9.95
N TYR A 38 -16.92 30.68 10.00
CA TYR A 38 -17.48 29.72 10.92
C TYR A 38 -16.35 28.97 11.60
N PHE A 39 -16.56 28.55 12.84
CA PHE A 39 -15.64 27.66 13.52
C PHE A 39 -16.39 26.58 14.27
N VAL A 40 -15.80 25.39 14.33
CA VAL A 40 -16.32 24.29 15.15
C VAL A 40 -15.46 24.15 16.40
N ARG A 41 -16.12 24.07 17.56
CA ARG A 41 -15.46 23.84 18.86
C ARG A 41 -15.26 22.35 19.12
N PRO A 42 -14.38 21.95 20.07
CA PRO A 42 -14.23 20.56 20.49
C PRO A 42 -15.54 19.86 20.87
N SER A 43 -16.55 20.62 21.32
CA SER A 43 -17.87 20.10 21.65
C SER A 43 -18.76 19.80 20.44
N GLY A 44 -18.32 20.00 19.19
CA GLY A 44 -19.13 19.85 17.99
C GLY A 44 -20.01 21.05 17.63
N ASN A 45 -20.01 22.11 18.45
CA ASN A 45 -20.77 23.32 18.16
C ASN A 45 -20.19 24.06 16.96
N LEU A 46 -20.98 24.17 15.88
CA LEU A 46 -20.69 25.00 14.72
C LEU A 46 -21.20 26.41 14.98
N VAL A 47 -20.28 27.36 15.05
CA VAL A 47 -20.54 28.74 15.44
C VAL A 47 -20.21 29.67 14.27
N LYS A 48 -21.14 30.56 13.92
CA LYS A 48 -20.86 31.70 13.04
C LYS A 48 -20.11 32.75 13.83
N TRP A 49 -18.89 33.06 13.42
CA TRP A 49 -18.05 34.05 14.09
C TRP A 49 -18.62 35.46 13.96
N ASP A 50 -18.58 36.22 15.05
CA ASP A 50 -19.10 37.58 15.13
C ASP A 50 -18.11 38.67 14.69
N GLY A 51 -16.88 38.30 14.33
CA GLY A 51 -15.84 39.23 13.90
C GLY A 51 -14.96 39.77 15.02
N GLN A 52 -15.16 39.36 16.27
CA GLN A 52 -14.36 39.83 17.40
C GLN A 52 -12.95 39.22 17.37
N PRO A 53 -11.88 40.03 17.20
CA PRO A 53 -10.51 39.52 17.09
C PRO A 53 -10.10 38.73 18.33
N ARG A 54 -9.47 37.56 18.12
CA ARG A 54 -8.97 36.67 19.20
C ARG A 54 -10.05 36.20 20.19
N SER A 55 -11.31 36.26 19.80
CA SER A 55 -12.43 35.78 20.60
C SER A 55 -13.19 34.71 19.84
N LEU A 56 -13.53 33.62 20.54
CA LEU A 56 -14.38 32.54 20.01
C LEU A 56 -15.85 32.80 20.33
N THR A 57 -16.32 34.01 20.05
CA THR A 57 -17.71 34.42 20.23
C THR A 57 -18.47 34.41 18.91
N GLY A 58 -19.79 34.25 18.99
CA GLY A 58 -20.62 34.09 17.80
C GLY A 58 -21.94 33.37 18.08
N GLN A 59 -22.75 33.30 17.04
CA GLN A 59 -24.03 32.59 17.09
C GLN A 59 -23.80 31.11 16.81
N THR A 60 -24.21 30.23 17.74
CA THR A 60 -24.24 28.79 17.47
C THR A 60 -25.32 28.53 16.44
N ILE A 61 -24.92 27.99 15.30
CA ILE A 61 -25.83 27.63 14.20
C ILE A 61 -26.42 26.26 14.46
N GLU A 62 -25.56 25.33 14.89
CA GLU A 62 -25.96 23.97 15.18
C GLU A 62 -25.00 23.34 16.19
N SER A 63 -25.58 22.57 17.10
CA SER A 63 -24.83 21.66 17.95
C SER A 63 -24.70 20.32 17.24
N LEU A 64 -23.57 20.13 16.56
CA LEU A 64 -23.27 18.86 15.89
C LEU A 64 -22.68 17.87 16.87
N ASP A 65 -22.57 16.63 16.42
CA ASP A 65 -21.77 15.63 17.12
C ASP A 65 -20.31 16.10 17.27
N ALA A 66 -19.72 15.90 18.44
CA ALA A 66 -18.33 16.27 18.72
C ALA A 66 -17.34 15.63 17.73
N ARG A 67 -17.68 14.47 17.12
CA ARG A 67 -16.90 13.81 16.07
C ARG A 67 -16.60 14.71 14.86
N VAL A 68 -17.48 15.67 14.55
CA VAL A 68 -17.26 16.65 13.47
C VAL A 68 -16.00 17.47 13.73
N TRP A 69 -15.69 17.77 14.99
CA TRP A 69 -14.45 18.45 15.33
C TRP A 69 -13.21 17.58 15.07
N HIS A 70 -13.30 16.27 15.29
CA HIS A 70 -12.21 15.33 15.05
C HIS A 70 -11.99 14.99 13.58
N LYS A 71 -13.04 15.10 12.75
CA LYS A 71 -12.98 15.01 11.28
C LYS A 71 -13.55 16.29 10.64
N PRO A 72 -12.84 17.42 10.73
CA PRO A 72 -13.36 18.72 10.29
C PRO A 72 -13.75 18.78 8.81
N SER A 73 -13.19 17.90 7.98
CA SER A 73 -13.55 17.80 6.56
C SER A 73 -15.01 17.38 6.33
N THR A 74 -15.69 16.75 7.30
CA THR A 74 -17.11 16.34 7.15
C THR A 74 -18.08 17.52 6.99
N LEU A 75 -17.64 18.74 7.30
CA LEU A 75 -18.44 19.95 7.10
C LEU A 75 -18.28 20.56 5.70
N ILE A 76 -17.33 20.08 4.93
CA ILE A 76 -17.01 20.59 3.61
C ILE A 76 -17.61 19.62 2.60
N SER A 77 -18.28 20.15 1.58
CA SER A 77 -18.71 19.35 0.44
C SER A 77 -17.48 18.96 -0.37
N ASP A 78 -16.81 17.87 0.03
CA ASP A 78 -15.91 17.19 -0.89
C ASP A 78 -16.76 16.61 -2.03
N SER A 79 -16.25 16.69 -3.25
CA SER A 79 -16.88 16.17 -4.47
C SER A 79 -16.96 14.64 -4.51
N ALA A 80 -16.87 13.97 -3.36
CA ALA A 80 -17.20 12.57 -3.23
C ALA A 80 -18.71 12.44 -3.51
N ALA A 81 -19.07 11.58 -4.45
CA ALA A 81 -20.46 11.20 -4.62
C ALA A 81 -21.03 10.76 -3.26
N ALA A 82 -22.28 11.13 -2.97
CA ALA A 82 -22.97 10.63 -1.79
C ALA A 82 -22.89 9.09 -1.77
N GLU A 83 -22.52 8.52 -0.62
CA GLU A 83 -22.52 7.07 -0.46
C GLU A 83 -23.95 6.55 -0.56
N PRO A 84 -24.22 5.47 -1.32
CA PRO A 84 -25.59 5.02 -1.55
C PRO A 84 -26.18 4.39 -0.28
N TRP A 85 -27.47 4.60 -0.07
CA TRP A 85 -28.25 3.88 0.95
C TRP A 85 -28.39 2.40 0.60
N LEU A 86 -28.21 1.51 1.58
CA LEU A 86 -28.13 0.06 1.36
C LEU A 86 -29.38 -0.69 1.85
N ASN A 87 -29.96 -1.50 0.97
CA ASN A 87 -31.06 -2.42 1.29
C ASN A 87 -30.56 -3.84 1.55
N GLY A 88 -31.36 -4.64 2.25
CA GLY A 88 -31.08 -6.06 2.49
C GLY A 88 -30.20 -6.35 3.71
N PHE A 89 -29.85 -5.33 4.50
CA PHE A 89 -29.11 -5.50 5.77
C PHE A 89 -30.09 -5.73 6.91
N THR A 90 -29.80 -6.68 7.79
CA THR A 90 -30.65 -7.02 8.94
C THR A 90 -30.17 -6.34 10.22
N PHE A 91 -31.11 -5.78 10.96
CA PHE A 91 -30.91 -5.08 12.22
C PHE A 91 -31.68 -5.80 13.33
N GLU A 92 -31.06 -5.92 14.49
CA GLU A 92 -31.64 -6.50 15.70
C GLU A 92 -31.90 -5.40 16.73
N LEU A 93 -33.11 -5.39 17.28
CA LEU A 93 -33.43 -4.62 18.48
C LEU A 93 -33.17 -5.50 19.70
N VAL A 94 -32.25 -5.07 20.55
CA VAL A 94 -31.76 -5.84 21.70
C VAL A 94 -32.16 -5.12 22.98
N ASN A 95 -32.79 -5.81 23.93
CA ASN A 95 -33.19 -5.22 25.21
C ASN A 95 -32.01 -5.09 26.20
N SER A 96 -32.24 -4.47 27.35
CA SER A 96 -31.20 -4.24 28.38
C SER A 96 -30.55 -5.49 28.98
N VAL A 97 -31.13 -6.68 28.77
CA VAL A 97 -30.56 -7.97 29.21
C VAL A 97 -29.88 -8.72 28.08
N GLY A 98 -29.73 -8.11 26.90
CA GLY A 98 -29.02 -8.69 25.75
C GLY A 98 -29.87 -9.61 24.87
N THR A 99 -31.18 -9.68 25.08
CA THR A 99 -32.09 -10.52 24.26
C THR A 99 -32.54 -9.76 23.02
N VAL A 100 -32.49 -10.40 21.85
CA VAL A 100 -33.07 -9.89 20.60
C VAL A 100 -34.60 -9.97 20.73
N VAL A 101 -35.27 -8.83 20.68
CA VAL A 101 -36.74 -8.72 20.83
C VAL A 101 -37.45 -8.43 19.51
N ALA A 102 -36.73 -7.95 18.49
CA ALA A 102 -37.26 -7.76 17.15
C ALA A 102 -36.12 -7.72 16.12
N THR A 103 -36.46 -8.00 14.86
CA THR A 103 -35.56 -7.88 13.70
C THR A 103 -36.21 -7.01 12.63
N SER A 104 -35.41 -6.25 11.90
CA SER A 104 -35.85 -5.46 10.75
C SER A 104 -34.82 -5.56 9.63
N THR A 105 -35.25 -5.47 8.38
CA THR A 105 -34.34 -5.47 7.22
C THR A 105 -34.47 -4.17 6.47
N SER A 106 -33.36 -3.54 6.11
CA SER A 106 -33.37 -2.30 5.35
C SER A 106 -34.01 -2.48 3.98
N ARG A 107 -34.86 -1.52 3.60
CA ARG A 107 -35.57 -1.50 2.32
C ARG A 107 -35.90 -0.07 1.91
N ASP A 108 -36.28 0.10 0.65
CA ASP A 108 -36.92 1.33 0.19
C ASP A 108 -38.33 1.42 0.80
N ILE A 109 -38.70 2.60 1.29
CA ILE A 109 -40.02 2.92 1.84
C ILE A 109 -40.51 4.20 1.17
N ASP A 110 -41.54 4.08 0.34
CA ASP A 110 -42.28 5.23 -0.20
C ASP A 110 -43.07 5.90 0.94
N ARG A 111 -42.53 7.00 1.48
CA ARG A 111 -43.08 7.68 2.66
C ARG A 111 -44.10 8.74 2.27
N ASN A 112 -43.98 9.29 1.07
CA ASN A 112 -44.84 10.36 0.59
C ASN A 112 -46.02 9.86 -0.28
N GLY A 113 -45.99 8.58 -0.68
CA GLY A 113 -47.04 7.90 -1.43
C GLY A 113 -47.09 8.27 -2.92
N ASP A 114 -46.00 8.82 -3.46
CA ASP A 114 -45.94 9.27 -4.86
C ASP A 114 -45.45 8.17 -5.83
N SER A 115 -45.18 6.96 -5.32
CA SER A 115 -44.67 5.81 -6.09
C SER A 115 -43.30 6.01 -6.72
N ILE A 116 -42.54 7.04 -6.32
CA ILE A 116 -41.18 7.32 -6.76
C ILE A 116 -40.26 7.26 -5.56
N ILE A 117 -39.35 6.28 -5.51
CA ILE A 117 -38.37 6.22 -4.41
C ILE A 117 -37.33 7.34 -4.53
N GLN A 118 -37.35 8.27 -3.59
CA GLN A 118 -36.35 9.32 -3.47
C GLN A 118 -35.13 8.81 -2.69
N GLU A 119 -33.95 8.88 -3.31
CA GLU A 119 -32.71 8.34 -2.76
C GLU A 119 -32.42 8.82 -1.32
N GLU A 120 -32.51 10.12 -1.07
CA GLU A 120 -32.11 10.72 0.21
C GLU A 120 -33.12 10.57 1.34
N THR A 121 -34.39 10.27 1.04
CA THR A 121 -35.47 10.28 2.04
C THR A 121 -36.17 8.95 2.19
N GLU A 122 -35.97 8.02 1.26
CA GLU A 122 -36.81 6.83 1.12
C GLU A 122 -36.04 5.53 0.86
N ARG A 123 -34.70 5.56 0.72
CA ARG A 123 -33.88 4.35 0.58
C ARG A 123 -33.25 3.91 1.91
N GLY A 124 -32.95 2.61 2.03
CA GLY A 124 -32.12 2.06 3.12
C GLY A 124 -32.76 2.06 4.50
N TRP A 125 -34.07 2.24 4.61
CA TRP A 125 -34.74 2.35 5.90
C TRP A 125 -34.94 1.00 6.57
N TYR A 126 -34.59 0.91 7.85
CA TYR A 126 -35.07 -0.11 8.77
C TYR A 126 -36.05 0.51 9.77
N GLN A 127 -36.98 -0.29 10.28
CA GLN A 127 -37.99 0.15 11.25
C GLN A 127 -38.42 -1.00 12.15
N PHE A 128 -38.56 -0.70 13.45
CA PHE A 128 -39.19 -1.58 14.42
C PHE A 128 -40.53 -0.97 14.85
N GLU A 129 -41.61 -1.73 14.72
CA GLU A 129 -42.96 -1.28 15.07
C GLU A 129 -43.43 -1.92 16.38
N ASN A 130 -44.37 -1.26 17.06
CA ASN A 130 -45.00 -1.75 18.30
C ASN A 130 -43.99 -2.10 19.41
N VAL A 131 -42.89 -1.35 19.48
CA VAL A 131 -41.85 -1.53 20.52
C VAL A 131 -42.39 -1.07 21.87
N GLY A 132 -42.40 -1.99 22.85
CA GLY A 132 -42.81 -1.66 24.22
C GLY A 132 -41.85 -0.67 24.90
N PRO A 133 -42.29 0.11 25.90
CA PRO A 133 -41.40 1.03 26.62
C PRO A 133 -40.22 0.31 27.27
N GLY A 134 -39.03 0.88 27.18
CA GLY A 134 -37.82 0.24 27.70
C GLY A 134 -36.52 0.84 27.18
N LYS A 135 -35.41 0.21 27.57
CA LYS A 135 -34.06 0.51 27.09
C LYS A 135 -33.62 -0.55 26.09
N PHE A 136 -33.19 -0.11 24.93
CA PHE A 136 -32.78 -0.99 23.83
C PHE A 136 -31.47 -0.54 23.21
N SER A 137 -30.75 -1.43 22.55
CA SER A 137 -29.71 -1.08 21.58
C SER A 137 -30.06 -1.68 20.23
N ILE A 138 -29.63 -1.02 19.16
CA ILE A 138 -29.78 -1.53 17.79
C ILE A 138 -28.41 -2.00 17.34
N ARG A 139 -28.32 -3.18 16.73
CA ARG A 139 -27.09 -3.64 16.08
C ARG A 139 -27.41 -4.24 14.72
N GLU A 140 -26.50 -4.05 13.77
CA GLU A 140 -26.54 -4.74 12.49
C GLU A 140 -26.03 -6.18 12.64
N VAL A 141 -26.65 -7.11 11.94
CA VAL A 141 -26.17 -8.49 11.80
C VAL A 141 -25.05 -8.52 10.77
N ALA A 142 -23.91 -9.11 11.15
CA ALA A 142 -22.74 -9.18 10.27
C ALA A 142 -23.06 -9.86 8.93
N VAL A 143 -22.70 -9.19 7.83
CA VAL A 143 -22.88 -9.69 6.46
C VAL A 143 -21.54 -10.09 5.88
N SER A 144 -21.45 -11.29 5.29
CA SER A 144 -20.21 -11.77 4.65
C SER A 144 -19.73 -10.80 3.56
N GLY A 145 -18.45 -10.47 3.59
CA GLY A 145 -17.83 -9.53 2.65
C GLY A 145 -18.05 -8.05 2.98
N TRP A 146 -18.81 -7.73 4.03
CA TRP A 146 -19.02 -6.38 4.53
C TRP A 146 -18.53 -6.23 5.96
N VAL A 147 -18.03 -5.04 6.28
CA VAL A 147 -17.65 -4.64 7.63
C VAL A 147 -18.33 -3.33 7.95
N GLN A 148 -18.95 -3.27 9.11
CA GLN A 148 -19.56 -2.04 9.58
C GLN A 148 -18.48 -0.99 9.92
N SER A 149 -18.65 0.21 9.36
CA SER A 149 -17.94 1.40 9.79
C SER A 149 -18.31 1.69 11.25
N ALA A 150 -17.29 1.93 12.07
CA ALA A 150 -17.50 2.20 13.49
C ALA A 150 -18.34 3.47 13.65
N SER A 151 -19.37 3.36 14.49
CA SER A 151 -20.25 4.46 14.86
C SER A 151 -20.68 4.28 16.32
N ALA A 152 -21.34 5.30 16.88
CA ALA A 152 -21.94 5.24 18.21
C ALA A 152 -23.00 4.13 18.36
N THR A 153 -23.46 3.52 17.27
CA THR A 153 -24.45 2.43 17.25
C THR A 153 -23.91 1.13 16.68
N SER A 154 -22.60 1.05 16.42
CA SER A 154 -21.97 -0.19 15.92
C SER A 154 -22.01 -1.33 16.96
N PRO A 155 -21.96 -2.61 16.54
CA PRO A 155 -22.07 -3.78 17.42
C PRO A 155 -21.11 -3.75 18.61
N LEU A 156 -19.92 -3.17 18.43
CA LEU A 156 -18.89 -3.06 19.45
C LEU A 156 -18.98 -1.76 20.25
N ALA A 157 -19.96 -0.88 20.00
CA ALA A 157 -20.15 0.37 20.73
C ALA A 157 -20.47 0.13 22.22
N ASN A 158 -21.22 -0.93 22.54
CA ASN A 158 -21.44 -1.35 23.94
C ASN A 158 -20.12 -1.73 24.63
N THR A 159 -19.27 -2.48 23.93
CA THR A 159 -17.95 -2.89 24.41
C THR A 159 -17.06 -1.66 24.62
N ALA A 160 -16.98 -0.78 23.61
CA ALA A 160 -16.20 0.44 23.69
C ALA A 160 -16.68 1.37 24.82
N TYR A 161 -17.99 1.56 24.97
CA TYR A 161 -18.59 2.32 26.08
C TYR A 161 -18.25 1.75 27.46
N SER A 162 -18.28 0.42 27.59
CA SER A 162 -17.92 -0.26 28.83
C SER A 162 -16.44 -0.12 29.15
N LEU A 163 -15.57 -0.21 28.14
CA LEU A 163 -14.12 0.01 28.27
C LEU A 163 -13.82 1.46 28.68
N ASP A 164 -14.42 2.43 27.98
CA ASP A 164 -14.26 3.85 28.29
C ASP A 164 -14.68 4.15 29.73
N SER A 165 -15.88 3.71 30.12
CA SER A 165 -16.43 3.94 31.45
C SER A 165 -15.62 3.27 32.57
N SER A 166 -15.08 2.06 32.32
CA SER A 166 -14.35 1.29 33.32
C SER A 166 -12.89 1.72 33.47
N LEU A 167 -12.24 2.08 32.38
CA LEU A 167 -10.82 2.47 32.37
C LEU A 167 -10.65 3.99 32.51
N GLY A 168 -11.70 4.78 32.24
CA GLY A 168 -11.66 6.23 32.10
C GLY A 168 -10.71 6.65 30.99
N LEU A 169 -10.91 6.09 29.80
CA LEU A 169 -10.10 6.38 28.62
C LEU A 169 -10.24 7.86 28.26
N LYS A 170 -9.16 8.46 27.75
CA LYS A 170 -9.17 9.89 27.42
C LYS A 170 -8.14 10.25 26.37
N PHE A 171 -8.48 11.26 25.58
CA PHE A 171 -7.55 11.93 24.69
C PHE A 171 -6.55 12.80 25.47
N THR A 172 -5.28 12.71 25.12
CA THR A 172 -4.18 13.41 25.80
C THR A 172 -3.62 14.60 25.00
N GLY A 173 -4.37 15.07 23.99
CA GLY A 173 -3.99 16.19 23.13
C GLY A 173 -3.34 15.77 21.81
N ASN A 174 -2.76 14.58 21.74
CA ASN A 174 -2.37 13.92 20.49
C ASN A 174 -2.43 12.38 20.66
N TYR A 175 -2.38 11.64 19.56
CA TYR A 175 -2.42 10.17 19.56
C TYR A 175 -1.05 9.49 19.62
N HIS A 176 0.05 10.23 19.76
CA HIS A 176 1.41 9.69 19.72
C HIS A 176 1.61 8.63 18.61
N GLU A 177 1.07 8.89 17.42
CA GLU A 177 0.91 7.86 16.38
C GLU A 177 2.27 7.23 16.03
N ASN A 178 2.32 5.90 16.02
CA ASN A 178 3.51 5.10 15.72
C ASN A 178 4.69 5.29 16.70
N TYR A 179 4.46 5.81 17.91
CA TYR A 179 5.50 5.91 18.96
C TYR A 179 6.18 4.55 19.25
N GLY A 180 5.41 3.48 19.18
CA GLY A 180 5.79 2.09 19.40
C GLY A 180 6.08 1.28 18.15
N GLY A 181 6.13 1.89 16.97
CA GLY A 181 6.54 1.23 15.73
C GLY A 181 5.51 0.28 15.09
N ARG A 182 4.26 0.24 15.56
CA ARG A 182 3.18 -0.62 15.03
C ARG A 182 2.08 0.19 14.34
N GLY A 183 2.36 1.45 14.01
CA GLY A 183 1.36 2.38 13.48
C GLY A 183 0.23 2.69 14.47
N GLU A 184 0.43 2.42 15.76
CA GLU A 184 -0.63 2.48 16.77
C GLU A 184 -0.99 3.92 17.19
N ARG A 185 -2.20 4.10 17.74
CA ARG A 185 -2.67 5.36 18.31
C ARG A 185 -2.92 5.21 19.81
N TRP A 186 -2.39 6.14 20.58
CA TRP A 186 -2.34 6.09 22.04
C TRP A 186 -3.44 6.91 22.68
N MET A 187 -3.91 6.44 23.82
CA MET A 187 -4.87 7.12 24.68
C MET A 187 -4.51 6.90 26.15
N GLY A 188 -4.73 7.94 26.95
CA GLY A 188 -4.53 7.85 28.40
C GLY A 188 -5.73 7.19 29.05
N ALA A 189 -5.57 6.81 30.31
CA ALA A 189 -6.63 6.28 31.15
C ALA A 189 -6.55 6.83 32.59
N THR A 190 -7.45 6.38 33.46
CA THR A 190 -7.39 6.66 34.90
C THR A 190 -6.12 6.08 35.51
N GLY A 191 -5.56 6.74 36.53
CA GLY A 191 -4.36 6.24 37.22
C GLY A 191 -3.07 6.30 36.40
N ALA A 192 -2.98 7.23 35.45
CA ALA A 192 -1.81 7.43 34.58
C ALA A 192 -1.42 6.19 33.75
N GLN A 193 -2.39 5.31 33.48
CA GLN A 193 -2.23 4.18 32.58
C GLN A 193 -2.36 4.62 31.12
N TRP A 194 -1.77 3.84 30.22
CA TRP A 194 -1.81 4.08 28.78
C TRP A 194 -2.30 2.86 28.03
N TYR A 195 -3.08 3.12 27.00
CA TYR A 195 -3.60 2.14 26.07
C TYR A 195 -3.26 2.58 24.65
N TYR A 196 -3.16 1.62 23.74
CA TYR A 196 -2.97 1.90 22.33
C TYR A 196 -3.87 1.01 21.47
N VAL A 197 -4.37 1.55 20.37
CA VAL A 197 -5.12 0.81 19.36
C VAL A 197 -4.25 0.60 18.13
N THR A 198 -4.11 -0.64 17.69
CA THR A 198 -3.37 -0.99 16.47
C THR A 198 -4.19 -0.66 15.22
N PRO A 199 -3.57 -0.58 14.02
CA PRO A 199 -4.29 -0.33 12.77
C PRO A 199 -5.41 -1.32 12.43
N ILE A 200 -5.29 -2.57 12.90
CA ILE A 200 -6.34 -3.59 12.78
C ILE A 200 -7.44 -3.47 13.85
N GLY A 201 -7.31 -2.51 14.77
CA GLY A 201 -8.31 -2.19 15.79
C GLY A 201 -8.21 -3.00 17.07
N GLU A 202 -7.05 -3.57 17.39
CA GLU A 202 -6.82 -4.21 18.68
C GLU A 202 -6.40 -3.17 19.71
N LEU A 203 -7.15 -3.09 20.81
CA LEU A 203 -6.84 -2.24 21.95
C LEU A 203 -5.97 -3.01 22.96
N PHE A 204 -4.81 -2.46 23.30
CA PHE A 204 -3.87 -3.03 24.26
C PHE A 204 -3.66 -2.12 25.46
N HIS A 205 -3.47 -2.71 26.63
CA HIS A 205 -2.91 -2.04 27.81
C HIS A 205 -1.39 -2.08 27.73
N TRP A 206 -0.74 -0.91 27.76
CA TRP A 206 0.71 -0.82 27.68
C TRP A 206 1.37 -1.32 28.96
N ASN A 207 2.38 -2.18 28.83
CA ASN A 207 3.10 -2.76 29.95
C ASN A 207 4.19 -1.85 30.55
N GLY A 208 4.37 -0.63 30.02
CA GLY A 208 5.40 0.32 30.45
C GLY A 208 6.80 0.03 29.92
N ALA A 209 6.98 -0.99 29.07
CA ALA A 209 8.27 -1.28 28.45
C ALA A 209 8.66 -0.19 27.46
N ALA A 210 9.96 0.14 27.42
CA ALA A 210 10.50 1.08 26.44
C ALA A 210 10.14 0.62 25.02
N ALA A 211 9.50 1.50 24.27
CA ALA A 211 9.15 1.28 22.88
C ALA A 211 9.90 2.28 21.98
N SER A 212 10.26 1.85 20.79
CA SER A 212 10.86 2.71 19.77
C SER A 212 10.49 2.20 18.38
N SER A 213 10.85 2.95 17.33
CA SER A 213 10.71 2.46 15.95
C SER A 213 11.49 1.18 15.65
N SER A 214 12.46 0.79 16.49
CA SER A 214 13.25 -0.45 16.34
C SER A 214 12.85 -1.55 17.33
N VAL A 215 12.00 -1.25 18.32
CA VAL A 215 11.51 -2.21 19.31
C VAL A 215 10.00 -2.02 19.43
N LEU A 216 9.26 -2.95 18.81
CA LEU A 216 7.81 -2.88 18.74
C LEU A 216 7.18 -2.82 20.12
N VAL A 217 6.18 -1.96 20.28
CA VAL A 217 5.40 -1.85 21.52
C VAL A 217 4.72 -3.16 21.88
N GLN A 218 4.80 -3.49 23.17
CA GLN A 218 4.17 -4.66 23.77
C GLN A 218 3.13 -4.23 24.81
N GLY A 219 2.15 -5.09 25.01
CA GLY A 219 1.03 -4.86 25.91
C GLY A 219 0.14 -6.09 26.03
N THR A 220 -0.85 -6.00 26.91
CA THR A 220 -1.87 -7.04 27.08
C THR A 220 -3.07 -6.68 26.22
N LEU A 221 -3.55 -7.61 25.38
CA LEU A 221 -4.75 -7.40 24.57
C LEU A 221 -5.96 -7.22 25.50
N VAL A 222 -6.73 -6.14 25.28
CA VAL A 222 -7.92 -5.79 26.06
C VAL A 222 -9.18 -6.10 25.27
N ALA A 223 -9.21 -5.73 23.99
CA ALA A 223 -10.34 -5.98 23.10
C ALA A 223 -9.92 -5.87 21.63
N SER A 224 -10.65 -6.58 20.76
CA SER A 224 -10.55 -6.43 19.31
C SER A 224 -11.77 -5.66 18.82
N LEU A 225 -11.60 -4.36 18.55
CA LEU A 225 -12.66 -3.44 18.15
C LEU A 225 -12.80 -3.30 16.63
N GLY A 226 -11.76 -3.67 15.87
CA GLY A 226 -11.74 -3.61 14.41
C GLY A 226 -11.20 -2.28 13.86
N ALA A 227 -10.65 -2.32 12.65
CA ALA A 227 -9.85 -1.24 12.07
C ALA A 227 -10.60 0.10 11.94
N SER A 228 -11.93 0.07 11.89
CA SER A 228 -12.75 1.27 11.89
C SER A 228 -12.65 2.11 13.17
N TYR A 229 -12.43 1.47 14.34
CA TYR A 229 -12.13 2.16 15.60
C TYR A 229 -10.71 2.72 15.66
N TYR A 230 -9.76 2.14 14.93
CA TYR A 230 -8.46 2.77 14.73
C TYR A 230 -8.59 4.06 13.91
N ASN A 231 -9.42 4.05 12.87
CA ASN A 231 -9.69 5.23 12.03
C ASN A 231 -10.40 6.37 12.76
N ASP A 232 -11.23 6.04 13.75
CA ASP A 232 -11.87 7.01 14.63
C ASP A 232 -11.75 6.58 16.11
N PRO A 233 -10.58 6.84 16.75
CA PRO A 233 -10.35 6.43 18.14
C PRO A 233 -11.27 7.13 19.14
N THR A 234 -11.99 8.18 18.72
CA THR A 234 -12.97 8.87 19.59
C THR A 234 -14.11 7.95 20.00
N LEU A 235 -14.41 6.96 19.17
CA LEU A 235 -15.38 5.90 19.48
C LEU A 235 -14.90 4.95 20.60
N ILE A 236 -13.64 5.08 21.03
CA ILE A 236 -13.05 4.32 22.15
C ILE A 236 -12.96 5.16 23.42
N TRP A 237 -12.44 6.39 23.35
CA TRP A 237 -12.17 7.23 24.54
C TRP A 237 -13.23 8.30 24.85
N ALA A 238 -14.20 8.47 23.95
CA ALA A 238 -15.39 9.29 24.14
C ALA A 238 -16.61 8.48 23.68
N ALA A 239 -16.64 7.21 24.06
CA ALA A 239 -17.67 6.29 23.63
C ALA A 239 -19.02 6.73 24.22
N VAL A 240 -20.04 6.80 23.36
CA VAL A 240 -21.41 7.14 23.77
C VAL A 240 -22.16 5.84 24.06
N ASN A 241 -23.00 5.85 25.09
CA ASN A 241 -23.86 4.71 25.37
C ASN A 241 -24.85 4.51 24.19
N PRO A 242 -24.82 3.37 23.48
CA PRO A 242 -25.70 3.12 22.34
C PRO A 242 -27.16 2.86 22.76
N ALA A 243 -27.46 2.84 24.06
CA ALA A 243 -28.81 2.57 24.55
C ALA A 243 -29.79 3.70 24.20
N VAL A 244 -30.85 3.30 23.51
CA VAL A 244 -32.01 4.09 23.15
C VAL A 244 -33.12 3.87 24.19
N ASN A 245 -33.69 4.96 24.70
CA ASN A 245 -34.86 4.91 25.58
C ASN A 245 -36.13 5.07 24.75
N VAL A 246 -37.02 4.08 24.82
CA VAL A 246 -38.34 4.11 24.18
C VAL A 246 -39.42 4.36 25.24
N THR A 247 -40.26 5.36 25.01
CA THR A 247 -41.42 5.67 25.84
C THR A 247 -42.71 5.42 25.07
N ALA A 248 -43.81 5.17 25.78
CA ALA A 248 -45.10 4.91 25.14
C ALA A 248 -45.53 6.11 24.28
N GLY A 249 -45.90 5.84 23.02
CA GLY A 249 -46.39 6.86 22.08
C GLY A 249 -45.32 7.72 21.41
N THR A 250 -44.02 7.43 21.61
CA THR A 250 -42.94 8.18 20.96
C THR A 250 -42.35 7.44 19.76
N VAL A 251 -42.00 8.18 18.71
CA VAL A 251 -41.13 7.71 17.64
C VAL A 251 -39.70 8.08 18.00
N VAL A 252 -38.80 7.10 17.97
CA VAL A 252 -37.37 7.35 18.09
C VAL A 252 -36.75 7.25 16.69
N SER A 253 -36.05 8.29 16.28
CA SER A 253 -35.34 8.37 15.00
C SER A 253 -33.83 8.44 15.20
N GLY A 254 -33.08 8.07 14.17
CA GLY A 254 -31.61 8.02 14.17
C GLY A 254 -31.08 6.59 14.21
N GLY A 255 -29.76 6.46 14.35
CA GLY A 255 -29.07 5.17 14.31
C GLY A 255 -28.74 4.76 12.89
N ASP A 256 -27.94 5.56 12.20
CA ASP A 256 -27.44 5.24 10.87
C ASP A 256 -26.28 4.24 10.96
N PHE A 257 -26.26 3.30 10.03
CA PHE A 257 -25.24 2.26 9.92
C PHE A 257 -24.54 2.41 8.56
N GLY A 258 -23.21 2.58 8.60
CA GLY A 258 -22.39 2.61 7.40
C GLY A 258 -21.62 1.31 7.26
N ASN A 259 -21.47 0.82 6.03
CA ASN A 259 -20.74 -0.41 5.73
C ASN A 259 -19.73 -0.18 4.60
N TYR A 260 -18.62 -0.91 4.67
CA TYR A 260 -17.65 -0.98 3.58
C TYR A 260 -17.26 -2.43 3.31
N GLN A 261 -16.89 -2.72 2.07
CA GLN A 261 -16.25 -3.97 1.72
C GLN A 261 -14.74 -3.81 1.93
N PRO A 262 -14.08 -4.65 2.74
CA PRO A 262 -12.65 -4.55 2.92
C PRO A 262 -11.90 -4.77 1.62
N ALA A 263 -10.80 -4.04 1.44
CA ALA A 263 -9.88 -4.25 0.34
C ALA A 263 -8.87 -5.36 0.69
N VAL A 264 -8.31 -5.95 -0.36
CA VAL A 264 -7.28 -6.99 -0.28
C VAL A 264 -6.10 -6.59 -1.16
N ILE A 265 -4.90 -6.74 -0.63
CA ILE A 265 -3.64 -6.62 -1.40
C ILE A 265 -2.91 -7.95 -1.28
N SER A 266 -2.60 -8.56 -2.42
CA SER A 266 -1.86 -9.82 -2.48
C SER A 266 -0.76 -9.77 -3.53
N GLY A 267 0.22 -10.64 -3.34
CA GLY A 267 1.29 -10.85 -4.30
C GLY A 267 2.07 -12.10 -3.94
N ARG A 268 3.18 -12.31 -4.64
CA ARG A 268 4.06 -13.44 -4.40
C ARG A 268 5.53 -13.05 -4.46
N LYS A 269 6.34 -13.83 -3.77
CA LYS A 269 7.78 -13.70 -3.71
C LYS A 269 8.45 -14.72 -4.62
N TRP A 270 9.38 -14.31 -5.48
CA TRP A 270 10.17 -15.24 -6.28
C TRP A 270 11.69 -15.01 -6.15
N HIS A 271 12.44 -16.07 -6.44
CA HIS A 271 13.88 -16.04 -6.61
C HIS A 271 14.20 -15.60 -8.05
N ASP A 272 14.75 -14.41 -8.20
CA ASP A 272 15.23 -13.88 -9.47
C ASP A 272 16.69 -14.32 -9.68
N LEU A 273 16.88 -15.32 -10.52
CA LEU A 273 18.17 -15.95 -10.75
C LEU A 273 19.04 -15.12 -11.70
N ASN A 274 18.43 -14.37 -12.62
CA ASN A 274 19.10 -13.58 -13.65
C ASN A 274 18.88 -12.06 -13.52
N PRO A 275 18.99 -11.54 -12.28
CA PRO A 275 18.38 -10.32 -11.72
C PRO A 275 17.76 -9.29 -12.70
N ASP A 276 16.83 -9.69 -13.57
CA ASP A 276 16.25 -8.82 -14.59
C ASP A 276 14.90 -8.21 -14.14
N GLY A 277 14.37 -8.69 -13.01
CA GLY A 277 13.12 -8.28 -12.41
C GLY A 277 11.88 -8.90 -13.04
N VAL A 278 12.03 -9.89 -13.93
CA VAL A 278 10.96 -10.55 -14.68
C VAL A 278 10.97 -12.04 -14.37
N ARG A 279 9.92 -12.54 -13.72
CA ARG A 279 9.85 -13.96 -13.41
C ARG A 279 9.88 -14.84 -14.67
N ASN A 280 10.86 -15.74 -14.77
CA ASN A 280 10.96 -16.71 -15.85
C ASN A 280 10.34 -18.05 -15.44
N LYS A 281 9.28 -18.48 -16.15
CA LYS A 281 8.67 -19.81 -16.02
C LYS A 281 9.14 -20.66 -17.19
N PHE A 282 9.79 -21.80 -16.96
CA PHE A 282 10.32 -22.76 -17.94
C PHE A 282 9.92 -22.46 -19.41
N VAL A 283 10.84 -21.87 -20.17
CA VAL A 283 10.65 -21.57 -21.60
C VAL A 283 11.44 -22.53 -22.50
N TYR A 284 12.30 -23.36 -21.90
CA TYR A 284 13.17 -24.31 -22.58
C TYR A 284 12.60 -25.72 -22.52
N ASP A 285 12.40 -26.33 -23.70
CA ASP A 285 12.20 -27.77 -23.83
C ASP A 285 13.60 -28.42 -23.94
N PRO A 286 14.00 -29.31 -23.02
CA PRO A 286 15.30 -29.97 -23.07
C PRO A 286 15.52 -30.84 -24.32
N SER A 287 14.47 -31.09 -25.12
CA SER A 287 14.58 -31.71 -26.44
C SER A 287 14.95 -30.74 -27.58
N MET A 288 14.89 -29.42 -27.36
CA MET A 288 15.29 -28.41 -28.34
C MET A 288 16.79 -28.08 -28.20
N PRO A 289 17.59 -28.22 -29.27
CA PRO A 289 19.03 -28.01 -29.17
C PRO A 289 19.39 -26.53 -29.02
N ILE A 290 20.41 -26.25 -28.20
CA ILE A 290 21.13 -24.97 -28.24
C ILE A 290 22.19 -25.08 -29.33
N LEU A 291 22.07 -24.28 -30.39
CA LEU A 291 22.96 -24.36 -31.54
C LEU A 291 23.93 -23.18 -31.54
N LEU A 292 25.19 -23.41 -31.88
CA LEU A 292 26.09 -22.32 -32.26
C LEU A 292 25.54 -21.63 -33.51
N ASP A 293 25.51 -20.30 -33.55
CA ASP A 293 25.18 -19.54 -34.75
C ASP A 293 26.38 -19.55 -35.70
N PRO A 294 26.34 -20.32 -36.80
CA PRO A 294 27.48 -20.44 -37.71
C PRO A 294 27.67 -19.17 -38.56
N THR A 295 26.70 -18.26 -38.57
CA THR A 295 26.73 -17.03 -39.37
C THR A 295 27.40 -15.87 -38.64
N TYR A 296 27.67 -16.03 -37.34
CA TYR A 296 28.29 -15.00 -36.53
C TYR A 296 29.76 -15.27 -36.28
N THR A 297 30.59 -14.35 -36.76
CA THR A 297 32.01 -14.30 -36.42
C THR A 297 32.22 -13.13 -35.46
N PRO A 298 32.75 -13.37 -34.24
CA PRO A 298 33.05 -12.29 -33.32
C PRO A 298 34.04 -11.29 -33.93
N ILE A 299 33.80 -10.00 -33.70
CA ILE A 299 34.70 -8.95 -34.18
C ILE A 299 35.93 -8.93 -33.28
N ALA A 300 37.12 -9.01 -33.88
CA ALA A 300 38.38 -8.98 -33.13
C ALA A 300 38.46 -7.71 -32.26
N GLY A 301 38.59 -7.90 -30.94
CA GLY A 301 38.66 -6.81 -29.96
C GLY A 301 37.31 -6.34 -29.39
N SER A 302 36.16 -6.88 -29.84
CA SER A 302 34.85 -6.57 -29.21
C SER A 302 34.65 -7.26 -27.86
N GLY A 303 35.41 -8.34 -27.61
CA GLY A 303 35.24 -9.21 -26.45
C GLY A 303 34.09 -10.21 -26.60
N ASP A 304 33.27 -10.10 -27.64
CA ASP A 304 32.22 -11.08 -27.89
C ASP A 304 32.81 -12.47 -28.15
N GLY A 305 32.14 -13.51 -27.66
CA GLY A 305 32.45 -14.89 -28.01
C GLY A 305 31.33 -15.51 -28.84
N PRO A 306 31.19 -16.85 -28.84
CA PRO A 306 30.24 -17.51 -29.71
C PRO A 306 28.80 -17.04 -29.45
N ARG A 307 28.05 -16.97 -30.55
CA ARG A 307 26.63 -16.68 -30.53
C ARG A 307 25.86 -17.99 -30.62
N TYR A 308 24.73 -18.08 -29.94
CA TYR A 308 23.89 -19.25 -29.87
C TYR A 308 22.47 -18.92 -30.30
N LEU A 309 21.84 -19.86 -31.00
CA LEU A 309 20.45 -19.86 -31.41
C LEU A 309 19.69 -20.75 -30.42
N ILE A 310 18.69 -20.17 -29.76
CA ILE A 310 17.88 -20.86 -28.77
C ILE A 310 16.41 -20.68 -29.13
N TRP A 311 15.64 -21.76 -29.00
CA TRP A 311 14.20 -21.74 -29.22
C TRP A 311 13.49 -21.47 -27.90
N VAL A 312 12.79 -20.34 -27.85
CA VAL A 312 12.09 -19.85 -26.67
C VAL A 312 10.59 -19.99 -26.94
N ARG A 313 9.88 -20.78 -26.13
CA ARG A 313 8.43 -20.91 -26.19
C ARG A 313 7.73 -19.61 -25.77
N ASP A 314 7.02 -19.00 -26.69
CA ASP A 314 6.14 -17.87 -26.39
C ASP A 314 5.01 -18.33 -25.44
N ALA A 315 4.87 -17.66 -24.30
CA ALA A 315 3.93 -18.06 -23.26
C ALA A 315 2.46 -17.85 -23.66
N ALA A 316 2.17 -16.91 -24.58
CA ALA A 316 0.82 -16.57 -25.00
C ALA A 316 0.32 -17.43 -26.17
N THR A 317 1.22 -17.77 -27.09
CA THR A 317 0.89 -18.49 -28.34
C THR A 317 1.35 -19.94 -28.33
N GLY A 318 2.27 -20.31 -27.43
CA GLY A 318 2.87 -21.64 -27.37
C GLY A 318 3.87 -21.94 -28.50
N ASN A 319 4.10 -20.97 -29.40
CA ASN A 319 5.03 -21.11 -30.52
C ASN A 319 6.47 -20.92 -30.04
N PHE A 320 7.40 -21.67 -30.63
CA PHE A 320 8.81 -21.44 -30.40
C PHE A 320 9.31 -20.31 -31.32
N THR A 321 10.02 -19.35 -30.74
CA THR A 321 10.71 -18.28 -31.46
C THR A 321 12.22 -18.45 -31.30
N GLN A 322 12.95 -18.27 -32.39
CA GLN A 322 14.40 -18.32 -32.34
C GLN A 322 14.94 -16.98 -31.80
N VAL A 323 15.66 -17.07 -30.69
CA VAL A 323 16.31 -15.96 -30.01
C VAL A 323 17.81 -16.19 -30.05
N THR A 324 18.56 -15.11 -30.16
CA THR A 324 20.00 -15.16 -30.29
C THR A 324 20.67 -14.68 -29.00
N TYR A 325 21.60 -15.46 -28.46
CA TYR A 325 22.40 -15.10 -27.29
C TYR A 325 23.87 -14.98 -27.67
N VAL A 326 24.57 -13.94 -27.21
CA VAL A 326 26.03 -13.83 -27.38
C VAL A 326 26.70 -14.09 -26.04
N LEU A 327 27.60 -15.07 -26.01
CA LEU A 327 28.41 -15.39 -24.83
C LEU A 327 29.79 -14.78 -24.98
N ASN A 328 30.20 -13.95 -24.02
CA ASN A 328 31.57 -13.51 -23.90
C ASN A 328 32.30 -14.44 -22.91
N PRO A 329 33.36 -15.17 -23.33
CA PRO A 329 34.07 -16.18 -22.51
C PRO A 329 34.80 -15.61 -21.29
N THR A 330 34.73 -14.29 -21.07
CA THR A 330 35.31 -13.61 -19.92
C THR A 330 34.32 -12.76 -19.12
N THR A 331 33.16 -12.33 -19.65
CA THR A 331 32.32 -11.35 -18.92
C THR A 331 30.80 -11.25 -19.19
N ARG A 332 30.13 -11.86 -20.19
CA ARG A 332 28.72 -11.45 -20.53
C ARG A 332 27.82 -12.52 -21.15
N VAL A 333 26.51 -12.42 -20.88
CA VAL A 333 25.44 -13.10 -21.61
C VAL A 333 24.38 -12.09 -22.05
N THR A 334 24.23 -11.88 -23.37
CA THR A 334 23.35 -10.83 -23.93
C THR A 334 22.25 -11.44 -24.81
N ARG A 335 20.97 -11.08 -24.60
CA ARG A 335 19.84 -11.50 -25.44
C ARG A 335 19.58 -10.50 -26.57
N TYR A 336 19.43 -11.00 -27.79
CA TYR A 336 18.95 -10.25 -28.95
C TYR A 336 17.57 -10.75 -29.36
N THR A 337 16.61 -9.83 -29.46
CA THR A 337 15.26 -10.13 -29.95
C THR A 337 15.12 -9.81 -31.44
N THR A 338 15.13 -10.90 -32.22
CA THR A 338 14.66 -11.09 -33.62
C THR A 338 15.55 -10.67 -34.80
N PRO A 339 15.47 -11.39 -35.95
CA PRO A 339 16.41 -11.24 -37.07
C PRO A 339 16.12 -10.08 -38.02
N ASN A 340 14.97 -9.38 -37.92
CA ASN A 340 14.41 -8.64 -39.07
C ASN A 340 13.72 -7.29 -38.78
N SER A 341 14.13 -6.52 -37.77
CA SER A 341 13.69 -5.11 -37.68
C SER A 341 14.79 -4.18 -37.15
N SER A 342 14.94 -3.05 -37.82
CA SER A 342 15.90 -1.97 -37.55
C SER A 342 15.54 -1.13 -36.31
N SER A 343 14.79 -1.70 -35.37
CA SER A 343 14.26 -1.01 -34.19
C SER A 343 14.06 -1.97 -33.01
N SER A 344 15.11 -2.69 -32.62
CA SER A 344 15.06 -3.66 -31.51
C SER A 344 15.96 -3.20 -30.35
N GLY A 345 15.37 -3.08 -29.16
CA GLY A 345 16.09 -2.86 -27.91
C GLY A 345 16.80 -4.12 -27.45
N THR A 346 18.05 -3.96 -27.02
CA THR A 346 18.90 -4.99 -26.41
C THR A 346 18.65 -4.99 -24.91
N THR A 347 18.30 -6.14 -24.31
CA THR A 347 18.22 -6.31 -22.86
C THR A 347 19.36 -7.26 -22.43
N LEU A 348 20.28 -6.78 -21.60
CA LEU A 348 21.24 -7.64 -20.92
C LEU A 348 20.50 -8.43 -19.85
N ILE A 349 20.54 -9.77 -19.94
CA ILE A 349 19.94 -10.69 -18.96
C ILE A 349 20.97 -11.07 -17.86
N GLY A 350 22.26 -10.75 -18.02
CA GLY A 350 23.27 -10.91 -16.95
C GLY A 350 24.72 -10.90 -17.46
N SER A 351 25.69 -10.88 -16.51
CA SER A 351 27.14 -10.93 -16.81
C SER A 351 27.87 -11.87 -15.85
N THR A 352 28.50 -12.94 -16.37
CA THR A 352 29.21 -14.09 -15.74
C THR A 352 30.71 -13.90 -15.51
N PRO A 353 31.20 -13.27 -14.43
CA PRO A 353 32.51 -13.61 -13.91
C PRO A 353 32.45 -14.97 -13.20
N GLY A 354 32.76 -16.05 -13.92
CA GLY A 354 32.93 -17.39 -13.33
C GLY A 354 32.44 -18.60 -14.12
N ILE A 355 31.69 -18.42 -15.22
CA ILE A 355 31.49 -19.56 -16.16
C ILE A 355 32.79 -19.74 -16.94
N VAL A 356 33.61 -20.67 -16.47
CA VAL A 356 34.76 -21.16 -17.22
C VAL A 356 34.25 -22.14 -18.26
N GLY A 357 33.87 -21.65 -19.44
CA GLY A 357 33.52 -22.53 -20.58
C GLY A 357 32.49 -21.94 -21.55
N THR A 358 32.49 -22.46 -22.78
CA THR A 358 31.49 -22.22 -23.83
C THR A 358 30.37 -23.26 -23.81
N ASP A 359 30.18 -23.94 -22.67
CA ASP A 359 29.25 -25.05 -22.53
C ASP A 359 27.80 -24.56 -22.55
N PRO A 360 27.01 -24.91 -23.59
CA PRO A 360 25.61 -24.52 -23.71
C PRO A 360 24.75 -24.90 -22.50
N ASP A 361 25.08 -26.00 -21.80
CA ASP A 361 24.28 -26.53 -20.71
C ASP A 361 24.39 -25.63 -19.45
N ALA A 362 25.59 -25.13 -19.15
CA ALA A 362 25.83 -24.21 -18.03
C ALA A 362 25.15 -22.85 -18.23
N VAL A 363 25.03 -22.42 -19.48
CA VAL A 363 24.39 -21.15 -19.86
C VAL A 363 22.87 -21.28 -19.81
N SER A 364 22.35 -22.43 -20.26
CA SER A 364 20.91 -22.74 -20.20
C SER A 364 20.40 -22.76 -18.76
N ALA A 365 21.15 -23.40 -17.86
CA ALA A 365 20.82 -23.53 -16.44
C ALA A 365 20.74 -22.19 -15.69
N TYR A 366 21.26 -21.09 -16.26
CA TYR A 366 21.22 -19.76 -15.65
C TYR A 366 20.22 -18.82 -16.34
N LEU A 367 20.15 -18.81 -17.67
CA LEU A 367 19.26 -17.92 -18.43
C LEU A 367 17.79 -18.37 -18.45
N PHE A 368 17.56 -19.67 -18.32
CA PHE A 368 16.23 -20.28 -18.38
C PHE A 368 15.95 -21.11 -17.13
N ALA A 369 16.69 -20.83 -16.06
CA ALA A 369 16.45 -21.45 -14.77
C ALA A 369 15.00 -21.20 -14.37
N ASP A 370 14.33 -22.24 -13.89
CA ASP A 370 13.03 -22.04 -13.25
C ASP A 370 13.22 -21.14 -12.05
N GLU A 371 12.46 -20.06 -11.99
CA GLU A 371 12.55 -19.10 -10.91
C GLU A 371 11.50 -19.45 -9.85
N PRO A 372 11.88 -20.16 -8.78
CA PRO A 372 10.91 -20.66 -7.82
C PRO A 372 10.29 -19.53 -7.02
N TRP A 373 9.03 -19.74 -6.64
CA TRP A 373 8.40 -18.95 -5.60
C TRP A 373 9.00 -19.28 -4.22
N LEU A 374 9.13 -18.28 -3.35
CA LEU A 374 9.80 -18.39 -2.06
C LEU A 374 8.86 -18.09 -0.88
N ASN A 375 8.93 -18.96 0.14
CA ASN A 375 8.29 -18.76 1.44
C ASN A 375 9.26 -18.12 2.44
N GLY A 376 8.73 -17.63 3.57
CA GLY A 376 9.52 -17.12 4.69
C GLY A 376 10.00 -15.68 4.52
N TRP A 377 9.43 -14.92 3.58
CA TRP A 377 9.79 -13.51 3.37
C TRP A 377 8.79 -12.57 4.04
N THR A 378 9.30 -11.65 4.86
CA THR A 378 8.46 -10.68 5.57
C THR A 378 8.11 -9.49 4.67
N PHE A 379 6.82 -9.17 4.62
CA PHE A 379 6.26 -8.01 3.94
C PHE A 379 5.56 -7.10 4.95
N GLU A 380 5.74 -5.80 4.78
CA GLU A 380 5.13 -4.74 5.58
C GLU A 380 4.21 -3.90 4.69
N LEU A 381 3.03 -3.59 5.21
CA LEU A 381 2.11 -2.64 4.60
C LEU A 381 2.28 -1.29 5.28
N LEU A 382 2.63 -0.26 4.51
CA LEU A 382 2.78 1.10 5.01
C LEU A 382 1.55 1.92 4.65
N ASN A 383 1.07 2.78 5.54
CA ASN A 383 0.04 3.76 5.23
C ASN A 383 0.61 4.97 4.47
N GLU A 384 -0.24 5.94 4.11
CA GLU A 384 0.17 7.16 3.40
C GLU A 384 1.25 7.99 4.12
N ARG A 385 1.33 7.90 5.45
CA ARG A 385 2.35 8.58 6.26
C ARG A 385 3.67 7.81 6.33
N GLY A 386 3.73 6.60 5.78
CA GLY A 386 4.91 5.73 5.80
C GLY A 386 5.04 4.87 7.06
N PHE A 387 4.02 4.77 7.90
CA PHE A 387 4.03 3.91 9.08
C PHE A 387 3.62 2.50 8.73
N VAL A 388 4.30 1.50 9.30
CA VAL A 388 3.93 0.08 9.16
C VAL A 388 2.62 -0.15 9.89
N VAL A 389 1.60 -0.60 9.17
CA VAL A 389 0.24 -0.85 9.69
C VAL A 389 -0.16 -2.32 9.68
N ALA A 390 0.54 -3.15 8.89
CA ALA A 390 0.38 -4.59 8.92
C ALA A 390 1.70 -5.26 8.49
N THR A 391 1.87 -6.52 8.89
CA THR A 391 2.99 -7.36 8.47
C THR A 391 2.45 -8.75 8.13
N THR A 392 2.99 -9.36 7.09
CA THR A 392 2.68 -10.74 6.68
C THR A 392 3.97 -11.43 6.24
N VAL A 393 3.93 -12.75 6.11
CA VAL A 393 5.08 -13.56 5.67
C VAL A 393 4.64 -14.40 4.48
N SER A 394 5.48 -14.49 3.44
CA SER A 394 5.14 -15.35 2.30
C SER A 394 5.07 -16.82 2.69
N ASN A 395 4.04 -17.52 2.24
CA ASN A 395 3.81 -18.93 2.55
C ASN A 395 3.11 -19.69 1.41
N ASP A 396 3.04 -21.00 1.57
CA ASP A 396 2.16 -21.83 0.74
C ASP A 396 0.69 -21.57 1.14
N LEU A 397 -0.19 -21.40 0.16
CA LEU A 397 -1.63 -21.25 0.31
C LEU A 397 -2.34 -22.27 -0.58
N ASP A 398 -2.98 -23.26 0.03
CA ASP A 398 -3.86 -24.22 -0.66
C ASP A 398 -5.13 -23.50 -1.13
N LEU A 399 -5.10 -22.98 -2.36
CA LEU A 399 -6.14 -22.12 -2.93
C LEU A 399 -7.36 -22.94 -3.36
N ASN A 400 -7.14 -24.20 -3.75
CA ASN A 400 -8.19 -25.08 -4.24
C ASN A 400 -8.73 -26.05 -3.15
N GLN A 401 -8.15 -26.01 -1.95
CA GLN A 401 -8.52 -26.80 -0.78
C GLN A 401 -8.39 -28.31 -0.98
N ASN A 402 -7.44 -28.74 -1.84
CA ASN A 402 -7.21 -30.14 -2.13
C ASN A 402 -6.15 -30.80 -1.21
N GLN A 403 -5.62 -30.05 -0.24
CA GLN A 403 -4.58 -30.46 0.72
C GLN A 403 -3.21 -30.77 0.11
N THR A 404 -3.01 -30.47 -1.16
CA THR A 404 -1.75 -30.59 -1.88
C THR A 404 -1.29 -29.19 -2.27
N ILE A 405 0.01 -28.91 -2.16
CA ILE A 405 0.56 -27.63 -2.62
C ILE A 405 1.12 -27.79 -4.01
N GLU A 406 0.55 -27.05 -4.95
CA GLU A 406 1.00 -26.87 -6.33
C GLU A 406 1.98 -25.69 -6.38
N PRO A 407 3.31 -25.90 -6.44
CA PRO A 407 4.28 -24.83 -6.21
C PRO A 407 4.09 -23.62 -7.14
N GLU A 408 3.65 -23.86 -8.37
CA GLU A 408 3.47 -22.81 -9.35
C GLU A 408 2.22 -21.96 -9.11
N GLN A 409 1.19 -22.48 -8.44
CA GLN A 409 -0.07 -21.78 -8.16
C GLN A 409 -0.16 -21.31 -6.70
N GLU A 410 0.51 -22.00 -5.78
CA GLU A 410 0.17 -21.98 -4.36
C GLU A 410 1.36 -21.63 -3.46
N ARG A 411 2.57 -21.45 -3.99
CA ARG A 411 3.76 -21.08 -3.19
C ARG A 411 4.06 -19.59 -3.15
N GLY A 412 4.62 -19.12 -2.03
CA GLY A 412 5.25 -17.81 -1.93
C GLY A 412 4.27 -16.65 -1.89
N TRP A 413 3.00 -16.91 -1.55
CA TRP A 413 1.96 -15.89 -1.44
C TRP A 413 2.11 -15.07 -0.18
N TYR A 414 1.89 -13.76 -0.29
CA TYR A 414 1.65 -12.90 0.84
C TYR A 414 0.31 -12.20 0.67
N LEU A 415 -0.36 -11.92 1.79
CA LEU A 415 -1.71 -11.38 1.81
C LEU A 415 -1.84 -10.31 2.90
N PHE A 416 -2.43 -9.18 2.53
CA PHE A 416 -3.02 -8.20 3.43
C PHE A 416 -4.52 -8.12 3.13
N ASP A 417 -5.34 -8.54 4.08
CA ASP A 417 -6.80 -8.49 4.01
C ASP A 417 -7.38 -7.53 5.05
N GLY A 418 -8.69 -7.38 5.07
CA GLY A 418 -9.37 -6.53 6.06
C GLY A 418 -9.03 -5.04 5.92
N LEU A 419 -8.55 -4.59 4.75
CA LEU A 419 -8.01 -3.25 4.59
C LEU A 419 -9.13 -2.22 4.42
N LEU A 420 -9.00 -1.10 5.12
CA LEU A 420 -9.83 0.07 4.92
C LEU A 420 -9.45 0.78 3.60
N PRO A 421 -10.40 1.48 2.95
CA PRO A 421 -10.09 2.37 1.83
C PRO A 421 -8.97 3.35 2.21
N GLY A 422 -8.02 3.55 1.29
CA GLY A 422 -6.88 4.39 1.54
C GLY A 422 -5.70 4.12 0.61
N LYS A 423 -4.60 4.83 0.86
CA LYS A 423 -3.36 4.69 0.11
C LYS A 423 -2.34 3.92 0.94
N TYR A 424 -1.83 2.84 0.37
CA TYR A 424 -0.88 1.95 1.01
C TYR A 424 0.36 1.74 0.15
N THR A 425 1.47 1.36 0.76
CA THR A 425 2.70 0.94 0.05
C THR A 425 3.16 -0.39 0.61
N VAL A 426 3.37 -1.38 -0.26
CA VAL A 426 3.96 -2.66 0.15
C VAL A 426 5.48 -2.53 0.15
N ARG A 427 6.12 -2.98 1.24
CA ARG A 427 7.57 -3.02 1.42
C ARG A 427 7.99 -4.42 1.83
N GLU A 428 9.02 -4.95 1.19
CA GLU A 428 9.69 -6.17 1.66
C GLU A 428 10.77 -5.83 2.68
N VAL A 429 10.92 -6.66 3.72
CA VAL A 429 12.05 -6.61 4.63
C VAL A 429 13.20 -7.42 4.03
N GLN A 430 14.30 -6.74 3.70
CA GLN A 430 15.47 -7.36 3.06
C GLN A 430 16.16 -8.38 3.98
N GLN A 431 16.52 -9.53 3.39
CA GLN A 431 17.30 -10.57 4.05
C GLN A 431 18.79 -10.44 3.71
N GLN A 432 19.66 -10.80 4.64
CA GLN A 432 21.11 -10.77 4.42
C GLN A 432 21.50 -11.67 3.24
N GLY A 433 22.38 -11.18 2.36
CA GLY A 433 22.85 -11.91 1.18
C GLY A 433 21.91 -11.79 -0.04
N TRP A 434 20.72 -11.25 0.13
CA TRP A 434 19.76 -11.03 -0.94
C TRP A 434 19.62 -9.56 -1.29
N ILE A 435 19.31 -9.29 -2.56
CA ILE A 435 19.03 -7.96 -3.08
C ILE A 435 17.67 -7.96 -3.80
N GLN A 436 16.79 -7.04 -3.41
CA GLN A 436 15.55 -6.78 -4.12
C GLN A 436 15.82 -6.17 -5.50
N VAL A 437 15.32 -6.84 -6.53
CA VAL A 437 15.50 -6.43 -7.95
C VAL A 437 14.18 -6.14 -8.65
N SER A 438 13.04 -6.43 -8.01
CA SER A 438 11.72 -6.02 -8.46
C SER A 438 10.70 -6.03 -7.31
N PRO A 439 9.83 -5.01 -7.16
CA PRO A 439 10.00 -3.65 -7.68
C PRO A 439 11.23 -2.97 -7.05
N ALA A 440 11.45 -1.68 -7.32
CA ALA A 440 12.51 -0.94 -6.64
C ALA A 440 12.24 -0.82 -5.12
N PRO A 441 13.28 -0.86 -4.27
CA PRO A 441 13.15 -0.56 -2.84
C PRO A 441 12.41 0.76 -2.59
N VAL A 442 11.48 0.78 -1.63
CA VAL A 442 10.55 1.91 -1.40
C VAL A 442 11.28 3.25 -1.21
N ASN A 443 12.42 3.24 -0.49
CA ASN A 443 13.23 4.44 -0.25
C ASN A 443 13.89 5.01 -1.51
N LEU A 444 14.04 4.22 -2.58
CA LEU A 444 14.63 4.67 -3.85
C LEU A 444 13.59 5.13 -4.88
N GLN A 445 12.33 4.73 -4.75
CA GLN A 445 11.29 5.03 -5.74
C GLN A 445 11.16 6.53 -6.08
N PRO A 446 11.16 7.48 -5.11
CA PRO A 446 11.10 8.90 -5.42
C PRO A 446 12.32 9.40 -6.20
N THR A 447 13.52 8.95 -5.82
CA THR A 447 14.78 9.31 -6.48
C THR A 447 14.81 8.79 -7.91
N LEU A 448 14.43 7.53 -8.13
CA LEU A 448 14.37 6.92 -9.47
C LEU A 448 13.37 7.64 -10.36
N ALA A 449 12.17 7.98 -9.85
CA ALA A 449 11.17 8.74 -10.60
C ALA A 449 11.67 10.15 -10.99
N SER A 450 12.33 10.85 -10.07
CA SER A 450 12.92 12.17 -10.31
C SER A 450 14.03 12.10 -11.36
N LEU A 451 14.96 11.16 -11.23
CA LEU A 451 16.03 10.91 -12.19
C LEU A 451 15.48 10.57 -13.58
N GLN A 452 14.44 9.74 -13.65
CA GLN A 452 13.81 9.39 -14.92
C GLN A 452 13.07 10.58 -15.56
N THR A 453 12.46 11.46 -14.77
CA THR A 453 11.87 12.70 -15.29
C THR A 453 12.94 13.66 -15.80
N GLN A 454 14.01 13.84 -15.04
CA GLN A 454 15.08 14.79 -15.34
C GLN A 454 15.92 14.35 -16.56
N TYR A 455 16.39 13.11 -16.59
CA TYR A 455 17.32 12.62 -17.60
C TYR A 455 16.64 11.73 -18.66
N GLY A 456 15.51 11.10 -18.35
CA GLY A 456 14.84 10.14 -19.23
C GLY A 456 15.77 8.99 -19.61
N PHE A 457 16.33 8.33 -18.61
CA PHE A 457 17.25 7.22 -18.81
C PHE A 457 16.62 6.09 -19.63
N LYS A 458 17.46 5.51 -20.48
CA LYS A 458 17.12 4.43 -21.39
C LYS A 458 18.32 3.49 -21.54
N PRO A 459 18.10 2.22 -21.93
CA PRO A 459 19.19 1.36 -22.33
C PRO A 459 19.95 1.98 -23.52
N ALA A 460 21.27 1.81 -23.52
CA ALA A 460 22.08 2.15 -24.67
C ALA A 460 21.91 1.11 -25.79
N THR A 461 22.33 1.45 -27.01
CA THR A 461 22.28 0.52 -28.16
C THR A 461 23.07 -0.76 -27.89
N ASN A 462 24.20 -0.64 -27.19
CA ASN A 462 24.99 -1.75 -26.68
C ASN A 462 25.06 -1.63 -25.15
N ASP A 463 24.72 -2.69 -24.42
CA ASP A 463 24.96 -2.74 -22.97
C ASP A 463 26.47 -2.90 -22.74
N SER A 464 27.12 -1.80 -22.34
CA SER A 464 28.55 -1.77 -22.06
C SER A 464 28.77 -1.99 -20.57
N TYR A 465 29.78 -2.80 -20.25
CA TYR A 465 30.19 -3.16 -18.90
C TYR A 465 31.70 -3.04 -18.77
N ASN A 466 32.16 -2.44 -17.67
CA ASN A 466 33.57 -2.36 -17.30
C ASN A 466 34.48 -1.72 -18.37
N TYR A 467 33.93 -0.93 -19.29
CA TYR A 467 34.70 -0.13 -20.24
C TYR A 467 35.68 0.81 -19.53
N GLY A 468 35.28 1.31 -18.37
CA GLY A 468 36.02 2.19 -17.48
C GLY A 468 36.82 1.48 -16.40
N ALA A 469 36.98 0.15 -16.43
CA ALA A 469 37.72 -0.61 -15.42
C ALA A 469 37.20 -0.45 -13.96
N LEU A 470 35.92 -0.10 -13.77
CA LEU A 470 35.27 0.04 -12.45
C LEU A 470 34.16 -1.01 -12.21
N LYS A 471 34.04 -2.01 -13.08
CA LYS A 471 32.95 -2.99 -13.11
C LYS A 471 31.58 -2.33 -13.29
N GLU A 472 31.57 -1.16 -13.92
CA GLU A 472 30.40 -0.31 -14.08
C GLU A 472 29.52 -0.75 -15.26
N ARG A 473 28.22 -0.42 -15.20
CA ARG A 473 27.27 -0.60 -16.30
C ARG A 473 26.93 0.75 -16.93
N TRP A 474 26.75 0.76 -18.23
CA TRP A 474 26.58 2.01 -19.00
C TRP A 474 25.16 2.18 -19.50
N LEU A 475 24.67 3.41 -19.41
CA LEU A 475 23.32 3.79 -19.81
C LEU A 475 23.30 5.21 -20.40
N GLN A 476 22.19 5.58 -21.03
CA GLN A 476 22.05 6.86 -21.70
C GLN A 476 20.86 7.64 -21.19
N SER A 477 20.96 8.97 -21.19
CA SER A 477 19.81 9.86 -21.06
C SER A 477 18.97 9.87 -22.35
N ARG A 478 17.80 10.51 -22.28
CA ARG A 478 16.94 10.81 -23.43
C ARG A 478 17.69 11.55 -24.54
N THR A 479 18.67 12.37 -24.16
CA THR A 479 19.52 13.18 -25.04
C THR A 479 20.82 12.48 -25.47
N ASN A 480 20.95 11.16 -25.25
CA ASN A 480 22.13 10.35 -25.60
C ASN A 480 23.42 10.78 -24.87
N VAL A 481 23.31 11.44 -23.71
CA VAL A 481 24.45 11.66 -22.81
C VAL A 481 24.69 10.36 -22.06
N TRP A 482 25.96 9.97 -21.93
CA TRP A 482 26.38 8.73 -21.31
C TRP A 482 26.54 8.88 -19.80
N PHE A 483 26.06 7.86 -19.10
CA PHE A 483 26.17 7.67 -17.67
C PHE A 483 26.68 6.27 -17.40
N TYR A 484 27.26 6.08 -16.22
CA TYR A 484 27.60 4.76 -15.72
C TYR A 484 27.16 4.59 -14.27
N ILE A 485 26.82 3.35 -13.90
CA ILE A 485 26.49 2.95 -12.53
C ILE A 485 27.51 1.93 -12.03
N THR A 486 28.11 2.18 -10.86
CA THR A 486 29.06 1.29 -10.20
C THR A 486 28.34 0.22 -9.37
N PRO A 487 29.00 -0.91 -9.02
CA PRO A 487 28.38 -2.01 -8.25
C PRO A 487 27.65 -1.57 -6.98
N ASN A 488 28.21 -0.58 -6.26
CA ASN A 488 27.63 0.00 -5.05
C ASN A 488 26.48 1.01 -5.31
N GLY A 489 25.96 1.09 -6.53
CA GLY A 489 24.85 1.98 -6.90
C GLY A 489 25.22 3.44 -7.15
N GLY A 490 26.51 3.80 -7.23
CA GLY A 490 26.91 5.16 -7.59
C GLY A 490 26.61 5.46 -9.06
N LEU A 491 25.75 6.44 -9.35
CA LEU A 491 25.40 6.86 -10.71
C LEU A 491 26.17 8.13 -11.09
N TYR A 492 26.85 8.11 -12.23
CA TYR A 492 27.74 9.18 -12.68
C TYR A 492 27.43 9.59 -14.12
N GLN A 493 27.45 10.89 -14.38
CA GLN A 493 27.53 11.41 -15.75
C GLN A 493 28.98 11.32 -16.23
N TRP A 494 29.22 10.61 -17.34
CA TRP A 494 30.56 10.29 -17.79
C TRP A 494 31.33 11.50 -18.32
N ASN A 495 32.60 11.60 -17.94
CA ASN A 495 33.57 12.45 -18.60
C ASN A 495 34.17 11.72 -19.82
N LYS A 496 33.79 12.12 -21.03
CA LYS A 496 34.18 11.48 -22.29
C LYS A 496 35.70 11.40 -22.55
N SER A 497 36.53 12.12 -21.80
CA SER A 497 37.99 12.02 -21.88
C SER A 497 38.61 10.92 -20.99
N SER A 498 37.80 10.01 -20.45
CA SER A 498 38.22 8.92 -19.54
C SER A 498 37.62 7.58 -19.96
N GLY A 499 38.12 6.45 -19.45
CA GLY A 499 37.65 5.12 -19.84
C GLY A 499 38.43 4.52 -21.03
N GLY A 500 38.38 3.19 -21.17
CA GLY A 500 39.09 2.46 -22.21
C GLY A 500 40.61 2.68 -22.14
N SER A 501 41.21 3.08 -23.27
CA SER A 501 42.65 3.38 -23.35
C SER A 501 43.07 4.61 -22.54
N ASN A 502 42.12 5.43 -22.07
CA ASN A 502 42.38 6.64 -21.31
C ASN A 502 42.40 6.39 -19.78
N GLY A 503 42.43 5.13 -19.36
CA GLY A 503 42.42 4.74 -17.94
C GLY A 503 41.01 4.61 -17.37
N PRO A 504 40.86 4.60 -16.03
CA PRO A 504 39.56 4.38 -15.40
C PRO A 504 38.52 5.43 -15.79
N ALA A 505 37.24 5.03 -15.87
CA ALA A 505 36.16 5.99 -16.12
C ALA A 505 36.07 7.01 -14.98
N GLN A 506 35.85 8.25 -15.36
CA GLN A 506 35.64 9.37 -14.45
C GLN A 506 34.33 10.05 -14.82
N GLY A 507 33.71 10.73 -13.85
CA GLY A 507 32.45 11.41 -14.07
C GLY A 507 31.99 12.20 -12.87
N THR A 508 31.00 13.05 -13.09
CA THR A 508 30.33 13.77 -12.01
C THR A 508 29.26 12.88 -11.41
N LYS A 509 29.29 12.66 -10.09
CA LYS A 509 28.26 11.87 -9.40
C LYS A 509 26.92 12.59 -9.48
N VAL A 510 25.89 11.88 -9.92
CA VAL A 510 24.53 12.38 -10.14
C VAL A 510 23.61 11.90 -9.01
N ALA A 511 23.77 10.65 -8.58
CA ALA A 511 22.98 10.08 -7.49
C ALA A 511 23.75 8.95 -6.79
N GLN A 512 23.32 8.65 -5.56
CA GLN A 512 23.63 7.40 -4.88
C GLN A 512 22.35 6.56 -4.87
N LEU A 513 22.40 5.41 -5.55
CA LEU A 513 21.34 4.41 -5.57
C LEU A 513 21.80 3.20 -4.75
N SER A 514 21.33 2.00 -5.08
CA SER A 514 21.76 0.74 -4.46
C SER A 514 22.24 -0.28 -5.51
N GLY A 515 22.81 -1.38 -5.02
CA GLY A 515 23.09 -2.58 -5.79
C GLY A 515 21.88 -3.11 -6.56
N SER A 516 20.65 -2.89 -6.08
CA SER A 516 19.41 -3.24 -6.79
C SER A 516 19.35 -2.66 -8.20
N VAL A 517 19.73 -1.38 -8.37
CA VAL A 517 19.67 -0.69 -9.66
C VAL A 517 20.86 -1.08 -10.54
N TYR A 518 21.98 -1.44 -9.93
CA TYR A 518 23.12 -2.00 -10.65
C TYR A 518 22.79 -3.38 -11.22
N LEU A 519 22.15 -4.23 -10.44
CA LEU A 519 21.69 -5.56 -10.86
C LEU A 519 20.57 -5.44 -11.91
N ASN A 520 19.56 -4.60 -11.63
CA ASN A 520 18.45 -4.33 -12.54
C ASN A 520 18.31 -2.81 -12.89
N PRO A 521 18.96 -2.34 -13.96
CA PRO A 521 18.82 -0.96 -14.44
C PRO A 521 17.42 -0.62 -14.96
N ASN A 522 16.56 -1.60 -15.23
CA ASN A 522 15.17 -1.33 -15.62
C ASN A 522 14.42 -0.56 -14.53
N LEU A 523 14.84 -0.69 -13.26
CA LEU A 523 14.33 0.11 -12.15
C LEU A 523 14.55 1.62 -12.35
N LEU A 524 15.55 2.01 -13.14
CA LEU A 524 15.82 3.40 -13.51
C LEU A 524 15.08 3.80 -14.80
N TYR A 525 15.00 2.91 -15.80
CA TYR A 525 14.38 3.18 -17.10
C TYR A 525 12.84 3.24 -17.03
N SER A 526 12.27 2.41 -16.18
CA SER A 526 10.82 2.26 -15.99
C SER A 526 10.52 2.10 -14.50
N PRO A 527 10.71 3.17 -13.71
CA PRO A 527 10.53 3.12 -12.27
C PRO A 527 9.08 2.76 -11.93
N SER A 528 8.90 1.63 -11.25
CA SER A 528 7.62 1.21 -10.69
C SER A 528 7.48 1.69 -9.24
N ASN A 529 6.24 1.98 -8.82
CA ASN A 529 5.93 2.20 -7.41
C ASN A 529 5.20 1.00 -6.82
N SER A 530 5.44 0.73 -5.54
CA SER A 530 4.69 -0.28 -4.78
C SER A 530 3.50 0.32 -4.02
N THR A 531 3.19 1.59 -4.30
CA THR A 531 2.06 2.32 -3.73
C THR A 531 0.77 2.02 -4.49
N VAL A 532 -0.31 1.78 -3.74
CA VAL A 532 -1.64 1.46 -4.26
C VAL A 532 -2.68 2.29 -3.53
N THR A 533 -3.66 2.79 -4.26
CA THR A 533 -4.88 3.36 -3.68
C THR A 533 -5.97 2.32 -3.80
N VAL A 534 -6.58 1.95 -2.68
CA VAL A 534 -7.69 1.01 -2.61
C VAL A 534 -8.96 1.71 -2.18
N VAL A 535 -10.07 1.34 -2.79
CA VAL A 535 -11.45 1.73 -2.40
C VAL A 535 -12.19 0.53 -1.85
N SER A 536 -13.40 0.73 -1.31
CA SER A 536 -14.26 -0.36 -0.81
C SER A 536 -14.38 -1.48 -1.85
N GLY A 537 -14.05 -2.71 -1.44
CA GLY A 537 -14.12 -3.92 -2.26
C GLY A 537 -12.96 -4.12 -3.25
N SER A 538 -11.92 -3.29 -3.20
CA SER A 538 -10.78 -3.43 -4.11
C SER A 538 -10.01 -4.72 -3.86
N VAL A 539 -9.73 -5.46 -4.94
CA VAL A 539 -8.82 -6.60 -4.93
C VAL A 539 -7.60 -6.24 -5.78
N VAL A 540 -6.46 -6.03 -5.12
CA VAL A 540 -5.19 -5.71 -5.77
C VAL A 540 -4.29 -6.94 -5.69
N ASN A 541 -4.21 -7.68 -6.80
CA ASN A 541 -3.36 -8.86 -6.91
C ASN A 541 -2.04 -8.54 -7.63
N ASP A 542 -1.22 -9.58 -7.80
CA ASP A 542 -0.03 -9.56 -8.67
C ASP A 542 1.04 -8.55 -8.27
N ARG A 543 1.10 -8.20 -6.97
CA ARG A 543 2.17 -7.36 -6.42
C ARG A 543 3.41 -8.19 -6.14
N TYR A 544 4.05 -8.66 -7.19
CA TYR A 544 5.17 -9.58 -7.03
C TYR A 544 6.45 -8.88 -6.52
N PHE A 545 7.25 -9.58 -5.72
CA PHE A 545 8.61 -9.18 -5.33
C PHE A 545 9.67 -10.22 -5.73
N GLY A 546 10.68 -9.78 -6.47
CA GLY A 546 11.79 -10.59 -6.98
C GLY A 546 13.08 -10.24 -6.28
N ASN A 547 13.80 -11.24 -5.81
CA ASN A 547 15.11 -11.04 -5.17
C ASN A 547 16.15 -11.99 -5.72
N HIS A 548 17.36 -11.46 -5.81
CA HIS A 548 18.53 -12.19 -6.22
C HIS A 548 19.43 -12.44 -5.02
N ASN A 549 19.85 -13.68 -4.81
CA ASN A 549 20.89 -14.02 -3.86
C ASN A 549 22.24 -13.74 -4.50
N LEU A 550 23.07 -12.94 -3.85
CA LEU A 550 24.34 -12.50 -4.42
C LEU A 550 25.35 -13.65 -4.63
N LEU A 551 25.18 -14.77 -3.93
CA LEU A 551 26.01 -15.96 -4.15
C LEU A 551 25.53 -16.79 -5.34
N ASP A 552 24.30 -16.55 -5.79
CA ASP A 552 23.70 -17.31 -6.87
C ASP A 552 24.11 -16.67 -8.20
N GLY A 553 24.80 -17.46 -9.01
CA GLY A 553 25.18 -17.07 -10.35
C GLY A 553 26.25 -15.98 -10.43
N VAL A 554 25.96 -14.98 -11.25
CA VAL A 554 27.01 -14.33 -12.03
C VAL A 554 27.67 -13.17 -11.31
N PHE A 555 26.99 -12.55 -10.36
CA PHE A 555 27.54 -11.44 -9.59
C PHE A 555 28.30 -11.88 -8.32
N SER A 556 28.41 -13.18 -8.07
CA SER A 556 29.05 -13.77 -6.88
C SER A 556 30.47 -13.29 -6.63
N SER A 557 31.30 -13.21 -7.67
CA SER A 557 32.69 -12.73 -7.54
C SER A 557 32.81 -11.24 -7.19
N ILE A 558 31.71 -10.48 -7.26
CA ILE A 558 31.67 -9.05 -6.94
C ILE A 558 30.63 -8.72 -5.87
N ALA A 559 30.06 -9.73 -5.21
CA ALA A 559 29.01 -9.59 -4.20
C ALA A 559 29.36 -8.56 -3.10
N GLY A 560 30.61 -8.58 -2.62
CA GLY A 560 31.09 -7.63 -1.60
C GLY A 560 31.18 -6.17 -2.07
N LEU A 561 31.07 -5.90 -3.38
CA LEU A 561 31.01 -4.55 -3.94
C LEU A 561 29.56 -4.07 -4.16
N ILE A 562 28.59 -4.98 -4.12
CA ILE A 562 27.16 -4.72 -4.39
C ILE A 562 26.40 -4.42 -3.08
N GLN A 563 26.79 -5.06 -1.97
CA GLN A 563 26.16 -4.91 -0.66
C GLN A 563 26.25 -3.50 -0.09
#